data_AF-A0A3B0WZ58-F1
#
_entry.id   AF-A0A3B0WZ58-F1
#
_cell.length_a   1.000
_cell.length_b   1.000
_cell.length_c   1.000
_cell.angle_alpha   90.00
_cell.angle_beta   90.00
_cell.angle_gamma   90.00
#
_symmetry.space_group_name_H-M   'P 1'
#
loop_
_entity.id
_entity.type
_entity.pdbx_description
1 polymer ?
#
loop_
_entity_poly.entity_id
_entity_poly.type
_entity_poly.pdbx_seq_one_letter_code
_entity_poly.pdbx_strand_id
1 'polypeptide(L)' 'MNTLPILGQNLRLARKKNFPKDDMKAFALRLGVSRATLQKMEKGDLSVSFKYYYLAAKLLSVEEGFNQLFVIKASLFDD' A
#
# COMPACT_ATOMS: atom_id res chain seq x y z
N MET A 1 15.55 4.82 8.14
CA MET A 1 14.91 4.31 6.90
C MET A 1 13.67 5.14 6.62
N ASN A 2 13.39 5.51 5.37
CA ASN A 2 12.22 6.29 5.01
C ASN A 2 11.01 5.34 4.88
N THR A 3 9.99 5.49 5.72
CA THR A 3 8.84 4.58 5.85
C THR A 3 8.00 4.48 4.57
N LEU A 4 7.95 5.56 3.79
CA LEU A 4 7.10 5.66 2.60
C LEU A 4 7.60 4.83 1.42
N PRO A 5 8.89 4.85 1.04
CA PRO A 5 9.44 3.89 0.08
C PRO A 5 9.22 2.42 0.46
N ILE A 6 9.28 2.08 1.76
CA ILE A 6 9.03 0.72 2.24
C ILE A 6 7.57 0.33 1.99
N LEU A 7 6.62 1.21 2.30
CA LEU A 7 5.20 1.01 1.99
C LEU A 7 4.99 0.75 0.49
N GLY A 8 5.60 1.56 -0.38
CA GLY A 8 5.52 1.39 -1.84
C GLY A 8 6.11 0.06 -2.33
N GLN A 9 7.27 -0.33 -1.79
CA GLN A 9 7.89 -1.62 -2.11
C GLN A 9 7.04 -2.81 -1.64
N ASN A 10 6.45 -2.73 -0.45
CA ASN A 10 5.55 -3.76 0.07
C ASN A 10 4.31 -3.91 -0.81
N LEU A 11 3.72 -2.79 -1.27
CA LEU A 11 2.62 -2.80 -2.24
C LEU A 11 3.02 -3.52 -3.53
N ARG A 12 4.20 -3.20 -4.08
CA ARG A 12 4.70 -3.85 -5.31
C ARG A 12 4.87 -5.36 -5.14
N LEU A 13 5.42 -5.79 -4.01
CA LEU A 13 5.60 -7.22 -3.71
C LEU A 13 4.26 -7.94 -3.54
N ALA A 14 3.33 -7.36 -2.79
CA ALA A 14 1.99 -7.92 -2.59
C ALA A 14 1.24 -8.06 -3.91
N ARG A 15 1.30 -7.06 -4.78
CA ARG A 15 0.73 -7.12 -6.13
C ARG A 15 1.30 -8.28 -6.95
N LYS A 16 2.62 -8.40 -7.05
CA LYS A 16 3.27 -9.46 -7.84
C LYS A 16 2.95 -10.85 -7.30
N LYS A 17 2.79 -10.99 -5.98
CA LYS A 17 2.42 -12.25 -5.33
C LYS A 17 0.97 -12.65 -5.63
N ASN A 18 0.03 -11.72 -5.48
CA ASN A 18 -1.40 -12.02 -5.60
C ASN A 18 -1.89 -12.00 -7.06
N PHE A 19 -1.24 -11.22 -7.92
CA PHE A 19 -1.59 -11.08 -9.35
C PHE A 19 -0.34 -11.27 -10.23
N PRO A 20 0.26 -12.48 -10.27
CA PRO A 20 1.53 -12.71 -10.96
C PRO A 20 1.47 -12.53 -12.49
N LYS A 21 0.27 -12.61 -13.08
CA LYS A 21 0.03 -12.42 -14.51
C LYS A 21 -0.32 -10.98 -14.88
N ASP A 22 -0.56 -10.12 -13.90
CA ASP A 22 -0.87 -8.72 -14.15
C ASP A 22 0.42 -7.92 -14.37
N ASP A 23 0.48 -7.21 -15.49
CA ASP A 23 1.40 -6.10 -15.63
C ASP A 23 0.94 -4.89 -14.81
N MET A 24 1.70 -3.80 -14.87
CA MET A 24 1.36 -2.59 -14.11
C MET A 24 0.03 -1.96 -14.58
N LYS A 25 -0.32 -2.08 -15.86
CA LYS A 25 -1.55 -1.49 -16.41
C LYS A 25 -2.77 -2.30 -15.99
N ALA A 26 -2.69 -3.63 -16.05
CA ALA A 26 -3.75 -4.54 -15.64
C ALA A 26 -4.11 -4.36 -14.17
N PHE A 27 -3.12 -4.31 -13.27
CA PHE A 27 -3.41 -4.10 -11.86
C PHE A 27 -3.93 -2.68 -11.55
N ALA A 28 -3.38 -1.66 -12.22
CA ALA A 28 -3.88 -0.30 -12.08
C ALA A 28 -5.37 -0.21 -12.45
N LEU A 29 -5.79 -0.94 -13.49
CA LEU A 29 -7.20 -1.05 -13.88
C LEU A 29 -8.04 -1.71 -12.78
N ARG A 30 -7.60 -2.82 -12.18
CA ARG A 30 -8.31 -3.47 -11.06
C ARG A 30 -8.51 -2.53 -9.86
N LEU A 31 -7.50 -1.72 -9.58
CA LEU A 31 -7.51 -0.75 -8.50
C LEU A 31 -8.34 0.51 -8.83
N GLY A 32 -8.68 0.74 -10.10
CA GLY A 32 -9.40 1.92 -10.55
C GLY A 32 -8.54 3.19 -10.60
N VAL A 33 -7.24 3.05 -10.89
CA VAL A 33 -6.29 4.18 -10.97
C VAL A 33 -5.51 4.18 -12.28
N SER A 34 -4.88 5.30 -12.62
CA SER A 34 -3.96 5.36 -13.76
C SER A 34 -2.68 4.55 -13.48
N ARG A 35 -2.02 4.06 -14.54
CA ARG A 35 -0.68 3.45 -14.43
C ARG A 35 0.32 4.36 -13.74
N ALA A 36 0.29 5.67 -14.03
CA ALA A 36 1.18 6.65 -13.42
C ALA A 36 0.91 6.80 -11.91
N THR A 37 -0.36 6.78 -11.50
CA THR A 37 -0.76 6.78 -10.09
C THR A 37 -0.23 5.55 -9.36
N LEU A 38 -0.43 4.35 -9.92
CA LEU A 38 0.12 3.13 -9.32
C LEU A 38 1.66 3.17 -9.24
N GLN A 39 2.33 3.72 -10.25
CA GLN A 39 3.79 3.87 -10.23
C GLN A 39 4.26 4.81 -9.12
N LYS A 40 3.54 5.90 -8.87
CA LYS A 40 3.79 6.79 -7.72
C LYS A 40 3.52 6.08 -6.39
N MET A 41 2.45 5.29 -6.30
CA MET A 41 2.16 4.51 -5.10
C MET A 41 3.28 3.52 -4.76
N GLU A 42 3.78 2.78 -5.75
CA GLU A 42 4.90 1.84 -5.55
C GLU A 42 6.23 2.54 -5.22
N LYS A 43 6.32 3.86 -5.38
CA LYS A 43 7.45 4.69 -4.96
C LYS A 43 7.27 5.31 -3.56
N GLY A 44 6.08 5.21 -2.96
CA GLY A 44 5.76 5.88 -1.70
C GLY A 44 5.55 7.40 -1.83
N ASP A 45 5.12 7.87 -3.00
CA ASP A 45 4.89 9.29 -3.28
C ASP A 45 3.60 9.79 -2.58
N LEU A 46 3.71 10.83 -1.76
CA LEU A 46 2.61 11.44 -0.99
C LEU A 46 1.70 12.35 -1.81
N SER A 47 2.03 12.65 -3.07
CA SER A 47 1.08 13.33 -3.97
C SER A 47 -0.12 12.45 -4.32
N VAL A 48 -0.06 11.15 -4.01
CA VAL A 48 -1.17 10.22 -4.18
C VAL A 48 -2.03 10.17 -2.92
N SER A 49 -3.34 10.34 -3.08
CA SER A 49 -4.30 10.20 -1.99
C SER A 49 -4.16 8.86 -1.27
N PHE A 50 -4.12 8.91 0.06
CA PHE A 50 -4.02 7.73 0.91
C PHE A 50 -5.18 6.73 0.71
N LYS A 51 -6.34 7.22 0.24
CA LYS A 51 -7.50 6.41 -0.19
C LYS A 51 -7.09 5.28 -1.14
N TYR A 52 -6.17 5.53 -2.07
CA TYR A 52 -5.77 4.52 -3.05
C TYR A 52 -4.93 3.40 -2.43
N TYR A 53 -4.13 3.70 -1.41
CA TYR A 53 -3.41 2.67 -0.64
C TYR A 53 -4.39 1.79 0.13
N TYR A 54 -5.46 2.37 0.70
CA TYR A 54 -6.53 1.61 1.35
C TYR A 54 -7.29 0.71 0.36
N LEU A 55 -7.63 1.21 -0.82
CA LEU A 55 -8.27 0.41 -1.87
C LEU A 55 -7.36 -0.73 -2.35
N ALA A 56 -6.06 -0.48 -2.47
CA ALA A 56 -5.10 -1.52 -2.82
C ALA A 56 -5.01 -2.60 -1.74
N ALA A 57 -5.01 -2.19 -0.46
CA ALA A 57 -5.01 -3.12 0.66
C ALA A 57 -6.26 -4.01 0.67
N LYS A 58 -7.45 -3.44 0.42
CA LYS A 58 -8.69 -4.20 0.24
C LYS A 58 -8.61 -5.20 -0.93
N LEU A 59 -8.13 -4.74 -2.09
CA LEU A 59 -7.98 -5.60 -3.28
C LEU A 59 -7.00 -6.76 -3.03
N LEU A 60 -6.03 -6.56 -2.14
CA LEU A 60 -5.00 -7.54 -1.79
C LEU A 60 -5.34 -8.35 -0.52
N SER A 61 -6.48 -8.09 0.11
CA SER A 61 -6.91 -8.71 1.38
C SER A 61 -5.90 -8.53 2.52
N VAL A 62 -5.33 -7.32 2.65
CA VAL A 62 -4.35 -6.92 3.68
C VAL A 62 -4.76 -5.63 4.41
N GLU A 63 -6.02 -5.24 4.34
CA GLU A 63 -6.56 -4.02 4.95
C GLU A 63 -6.45 -4.00 6.48
N GLU A 64 -6.37 -5.17 7.13
CA GLU A 64 -6.15 -5.27 8.58
C GLU A 64 -4.86 -4.55 9.03
N GLY A 65 -3.86 -4.46 8.14
CA GLY A 65 -2.64 -3.71 8.41
C GLY A 65 -2.87 -2.21 8.65
N PHE A 66 -3.97 -1.63 8.14
CA PHE A 66 -4.32 -0.24 8.42
C PHE A 66 -4.76 -0.04 9.87
N ASN A 67 -5.31 -1.05 10.53
CA ASN A 67 -5.69 -0.98 11.95
C ASN A 67 -4.48 -0.83 12.87
N GLN A 68 -3.26 -1.08 12.36
CA GLN A 68 -2.01 -0.91 13.09
C GLN A 68 -1.44 0.52 12.97
N LEU A 69 -1.99 1.36 12.08
CA LEU A 69 -1.54 2.74 11.95
C LEU A 69 -2.00 3.54 13.17
N PHE A 70 -1.07 4.33 13.72
CA PHE A 70 -1.28 5.15 14.92
C PHE A 70 -1.60 4.38 16.21
N VAL A 71 -1.51 3.05 16.20
CA VAL A 71 -1.53 2.26 17.44
C VAL A 71 -0.27 2.60 18.23
N ILE A 72 -0.45 3.32 19.33
CA ILE A 72 0.60 3.56 20.31
C ILE A 72 0.68 2.28 21.15
N LYS A 73 1.84 1.61 21.11
CA LYS A 73 2.08 0.51 22.04
C LYS A 73 2.17 1.11 23.43
N ALA A 74 1.27 0.73 24.33
CA ALA A 74 1.42 1.05 25.74
C ALA A 74 2.76 0.50 26.22
N SER A 75 3.64 1.35 26.73
CA SER A 75 4.84 0.88 27.41
C SER A 75 4.42 0.27 28.74
N LEU A 76 5.08 -0.81 29.14
CA LEU A 76 4.95 -1.37 30.51
C LEU A 76 5.49 -0.41 31.58
N PHE A 77 6.01 0.76 31.18
CA PHE A 77 6.66 1.76 32.02
C PHE A 77 5.99 3.14 31.91
N ASP A 78 4.78 3.23 31.32
CA ASP A 78 4.05 4.50 31.19
C ASP A 78 3.13 4.82 32.40
N ASP A 79 3.25 4.05 33.50
CA ASP A 79 2.62 4.31 34.82
C ASP A 79 3.66 4.72 35.88
#